data_AF-A0A934K6K7-F1
#
_entry.id   AF-A0A934K6K7-F1
#
_cell.length_a   1.000
_cell.length_b   1.000
_cell.length_c   1.000
_cell.angle_alpha   90.00
_cell.angle_beta   90.00
_cell.angle_gamma   90.00
#
_symmetry.space_group_name_H-M   'P 1'
#
loop_
_entity.id
_entity.type
_entity.pdbx_description
1 polymer ?
#
loop_
_entity_poly.entity_id
_entity_poly.type
_entity_poly.pdbx_seq_one_letter_code
_entity_poly.pdbx_strand_id
1 'polypeptide(L)'
;MTYMTGSRLTGFMFGKGAIVGRIYDKTVEIRRRGLSWLPDLWGTDGQDDPIWRLEFQYRRAALVEFNLRTVADVLAAAQDLWRYATEEWLSLRTPTSDRRQRRWPVDPVWDEVRGIQIAPGMTGVVRRRLQEADELRLVQGFQGYASSLAARRDRLELGDAMEDFGSLLQRYLEFRGREFTKEVTRKQSRQLGVTAHVDDDR
;
A
#
# COMPACT_ATOMS: atom_id res chain seq x y z
N MET A 1 8.43 -15.82 -11.10
CA MET A 1 9.46 -16.44 -11.96
C MET A 1 10.72 -16.51 -11.14
N THR A 2 11.45 -17.62 -11.19
CA THR A 2 12.61 -17.86 -10.34
C THR A 2 13.85 -17.92 -11.22
N TYR A 3 14.93 -17.28 -10.79
CA TYR A 3 16.22 -17.30 -11.49
C TYR A 3 17.14 -18.30 -10.81
N MET A 4 17.79 -19.14 -11.61
CA MET A 4 18.78 -20.10 -11.15
C MET A 4 20.08 -19.96 -11.96
N THR A 5 21.21 -20.15 -11.30
CA THR A 5 22.52 -20.33 -11.94
C THR A 5 23.04 -21.71 -11.54
N GLY A 6 23.07 -22.65 -12.49
CA GLY A 6 23.29 -24.06 -12.16
C GLY A 6 22.18 -24.57 -11.24
N SER A 7 22.55 -25.16 -10.10
CA SER A 7 21.63 -25.60 -9.04
C SER A 7 21.32 -24.52 -7.99
N ARG A 8 21.98 -23.36 -8.03
CA ARG A 8 21.81 -22.29 -7.04
C ARG A 8 20.68 -21.35 -7.44
N LEU A 9 19.74 -21.15 -6.52
CA LEU A 9 18.74 -20.09 -6.60
C LEU A 9 19.44 -18.72 -6.55
N THR A 10 19.22 -17.88 -7.55
CA THR A 10 19.84 -16.55 -7.66
C THR A 10 18.83 -15.41 -7.66
N GLY A 11 17.52 -15.71 -7.67
CA GLY A 11 16.52 -14.67 -7.49
C GLY A 11 15.08 -15.07 -7.74
N PHE A 12 14.19 -14.14 -7.42
CA PHE A 12 12.76 -14.18 -7.58
C PHE A 12 12.29 -12.94 -8.34
N MET A 13 11.28 -13.13 -9.17
CA MET A 13 10.53 -12.07 -9.82
C MET A 13 9.04 -12.27 -9.56
N PHE A 14 8.41 -11.20 -9.10
CA PHE A 14 7.00 -11.11 -8.79
C PHE A 14 6.32 -10.16 -9.77
N GLY A 15 5.15 -10.55 -10.27
CA GLY A 15 4.40 -9.77 -11.26
C GLY A 15 5.03 -9.74 -12.66
N LYS A 16 4.24 -9.28 -13.64
CA LYS A 16 4.65 -9.04 -15.04
C LYS A 16 4.04 -7.76 -15.63
N GLY A 17 3.27 -7.02 -14.84
CA GLY A 17 2.36 -5.97 -15.29
C GLY A 17 2.83 -4.56 -14.92
N ALA A 18 1.92 -3.77 -14.36
CA ALA A 18 2.18 -2.37 -14.01
C ALA A 18 3.22 -2.19 -12.88
N ILE A 19 3.36 -3.20 -12.02
CA ILE A 19 4.37 -3.29 -10.97
C ILE A 19 5.08 -4.63 -11.10
N VAL A 20 6.42 -4.62 -10.96
CA VAL A 20 7.26 -5.82 -10.96
C VAL A 20 8.24 -5.72 -9.79
N GLY A 21 8.31 -6.77 -8.97
CA GLY A 21 9.25 -6.89 -7.85
C GLY A 21 10.34 -7.90 -8.18
N ARG A 22 11.58 -7.62 -7.79
CA ARG A 22 12.73 -8.52 -7.98
C ARG A 22 13.50 -8.63 -6.67
N ILE A 23 13.84 -9.86 -6.29
CA ILE A 23 14.76 -10.17 -5.19
C ILE A 23 15.86 -11.02 -5.77
N TYR A 24 17.11 -10.58 -5.77
CA TYR A 24 18.16 -11.37 -6.43
C TYR A 24 19.55 -11.12 -5.84
N ASP A 25 20.43 -12.10 -6.04
CA ASP A 25 21.82 -12.07 -5.59
C ASP A 25 22.61 -11.05 -6.44
N LYS A 26 22.82 -9.87 -5.87
CA LYS A 26 23.51 -8.76 -6.52
C LYS A 26 25.00 -9.04 -6.66
N THR A 27 25.57 -9.77 -5.70
CA THR A 27 26.98 -10.17 -5.72
C THR A 27 27.30 -11.01 -6.96
N VAL A 28 26.45 -11.98 -7.33
CA VAL A 28 26.61 -12.74 -8.58
C VAL A 28 26.45 -11.85 -9.82
N GLU A 29 25.52 -10.89 -9.81
CA GLU A 29 25.31 -9.98 -10.93
C GLU A 29 26.53 -9.08 -11.19
N ILE A 30 27.10 -8.48 -10.14
CA ILE A 30 28.22 -7.53 -10.28
C ILE A 30 29.51 -8.23 -10.71
N ARG A 31 29.78 -9.45 -10.23
CA ARG A 31 30.94 -10.25 -10.66
C ARG A 31 30.88 -10.53 -12.16
N ARG A 32 29.69 -10.89 -12.68
CA ARG A 32 29.49 -11.11 -14.13
C ARG A 32 29.68 -9.84 -14.95
N ARG A 33 29.36 -8.67 -14.39
CA ARG A 33 29.49 -7.37 -15.06
C ARG A 33 30.87 -6.71 -14.87
N GLY A 34 31.78 -7.32 -14.11
CA GLY A 34 33.09 -6.74 -13.81
C GLY A 34 33.03 -5.52 -12.88
N LEU A 35 31.97 -5.36 -12.08
CA LEU A 35 31.79 -4.23 -11.16
C LEU A 35 32.34 -4.57 -9.76
N SER A 36 33.64 -4.90 -9.70
CA SER A 36 34.30 -5.37 -8.47
C SER A 36 34.53 -4.29 -7.41
N TRP A 37 34.30 -3.01 -7.72
CA TRP A 37 34.46 -1.87 -6.81
C TRP A 37 33.22 -1.58 -5.94
N LEU A 38 32.06 -2.17 -6.26
CA LEU A 38 30.82 -1.95 -5.51
C LEU A 38 30.86 -2.45 -4.06
N PRO A 39 31.48 -3.61 -3.74
CA PRO A 39 31.65 -4.06 -2.36
C PRO A 39 32.38 -3.02 -1.48
N ASP A 40 33.41 -2.37 -2.03
CA ASP A 40 34.15 -1.31 -1.33
C ASP A 40 33.24 -0.14 -0.93
N LEU A 41 32.33 0.28 -1.81
CA LEU A 41 31.34 1.32 -1.54
C LEU A 41 30.33 0.90 -0.46
N TRP A 42 30.01 -0.39 -0.39
CA TRP A 42 29.08 -0.94 0.59
C TRP A 42 29.73 -1.29 1.93
N GLY A 43 31.07 -1.16 2.05
CA GLY A 43 31.82 -1.46 3.26
C GLY A 43 31.87 -2.95 3.59
N THR A 44 31.82 -3.82 2.58
CA THR A 44 31.85 -5.28 2.72
C THR A 44 32.83 -5.88 1.72
N ASP A 45 33.45 -7.01 2.07
CA ASP A 45 34.36 -7.74 1.17
C ASP A 45 33.63 -8.44 0.01
N GLY A 46 32.30 -8.55 0.06
CA GLY A 46 31.46 -9.17 -0.97
C GLY A 46 31.77 -10.66 -1.23
N GLN A 47 32.59 -11.30 -0.39
CA GLN A 47 33.01 -12.69 -0.52
C GLN A 47 32.27 -13.60 0.47
N ASP A 48 32.15 -13.18 1.74
CA ASP A 48 31.54 -14.01 2.79
C ASP A 48 30.04 -13.74 2.96
N ASP A 49 29.58 -12.52 2.66
CA ASP A 49 28.16 -12.13 2.75
C ASP A 49 27.55 -11.78 1.38
N PRO A 50 26.70 -12.65 0.79
CA PRO A 50 26.03 -12.35 -0.46
C PRO A 50 25.01 -11.21 -0.26
N ILE A 51 25.13 -10.17 -1.07
CA ILE A 51 24.26 -9.00 -1.02
C ILE A 51 23.06 -9.27 -1.92
N TRP A 52 21.87 -9.21 -1.34
CA TRP A 52 20.62 -9.35 -2.06
C TRP A 52 20.00 -7.98 -2.34
N ARG A 53 19.59 -7.74 -3.58
CA ARG A 53 18.82 -6.54 -3.94
C ARG A 53 17.34 -6.86 -4.00
N LEU A 54 16.54 -6.08 -3.26
CA LEU A 54 15.10 -5.96 -3.46
C LEU A 54 14.82 -4.70 -4.29
N GLU A 55 14.07 -4.85 -5.38
CA GLU A 55 13.71 -3.77 -6.29
C GLU A 55 12.24 -3.85 -6.70
N PHE A 56 11.59 -2.69 -6.77
CA PHE A 56 10.27 -2.56 -7.36
C PHE A 56 10.30 -1.61 -8.56
N GLN A 57 9.85 -2.11 -9.70
CA GLN A 57 9.69 -1.34 -10.91
C GLN A 57 8.22 -0.94 -11.07
N TYR A 58 7.97 0.37 -11.07
CA TYR A 58 6.68 0.97 -11.38
C TYR A 58 6.65 1.43 -12.84
N ARG A 59 5.70 0.91 -13.61
CA ARG A 59 5.46 1.36 -15.00
C ARG A 59 4.43 2.49 -15.02
N ARG A 60 4.37 3.22 -16.14
CA ARG A 60 3.45 4.37 -16.31
C ARG A 60 2.01 4.08 -15.90
N ALA A 61 1.49 2.90 -16.22
CA ALA A 61 0.13 2.49 -15.83
C ALA A 61 -0.09 2.50 -14.31
N ALA A 62 0.91 2.08 -13.51
CA ALA A 62 0.82 2.15 -12.05
C ALA A 62 0.97 3.59 -11.57
N LEU A 63 1.96 4.35 -12.08
CA LEU A 63 2.21 5.73 -11.66
C LEU A 63 0.99 6.64 -11.87
N VAL A 64 0.24 6.46 -12.96
CA VAL A 64 -1.00 7.19 -13.22
C VAL A 64 -2.10 6.86 -12.20
N GLU A 65 -2.15 5.63 -11.68
CA GLU A 65 -3.06 5.25 -10.60
C GLU A 65 -2.67 5.90 -9.27
N PHE A 66 -1.39 6.23 -9.08
CA PHE A 66 -0.88 7.00 -7.95
C PHE A 66 -0.97 8.52 -8.17
N ASN A 67 -1.52 8.98 -9.30
CA ASN A 67 -1.54 10.39 -9.71
C ASN A 67 -0.14 11.05 -9.82
N LEU A 68 0.91 10.26 -10.01
CA LEU A 68 2.28 10.74 -10.21
C LEU A 68 2.52 10.96 -11.71
N ARG A 69 2.75 12.22 -12.13
CA ARG A 69 2.77 12.59 -13.56
C ARG A 69 4.16 13.00 -14.03
N THR A 70 4.97 13.55 -13.13
CA THR A 70 6.33 14.03 -13.39
C THR A 70 7.39 13.17 -12.70
N VAL A 71 8.66 13.33 -13.08
CA VAL A 71 9.79 12.69 -12.39
C VAL A 71 9.94 13.24 -10.97
N ALA A 72 9.71 14.54 -10.77
CA ALA A 72 9.77 15.16 -9.46
C ALA A 72 8.73 14.55 -8.51
N ASP A 73 7.49 14.35 -8.98
CA ASP A 73 6.43 13.70 -8.19
C ASP A 73 6.86 12.30 -7.74
N VAL A 74 7.46 11.52 -8.66
CA VAL A 74 7.90 10.15 -8.37
C VAL A 74 9.04 10.12 -7.36
N LEU A 75 10.00 11.04 -7.48
CA LEU A 75 11.10 11.14 -6.52
C LEU A 75 10.62 11.59 -5.14
N ALA A 76 9.70 12.55 -5.09
CA ALA A 76 9.08 12.99 -3.85
C ALA A 76 8.31 11.83 -3.18
N ALA A 77 7.55 11.06 -3.96
CA ALA A 77 6.75 9.92 -3.49
C ALA A 77 7.54 8.60 -3.37
N ALA A 78 8.87 8.61 -3.46
CA ALA A 78 9.67 7.38 -3.50
C ALA A 78 9.47 6.52 -2.23
N GLN A 79 9.36 7.15 -1.05
CA GLN A 79 9.09 6.43 0.19
C GLN A 79 7.67 5.83 0.21
N ASP A 80 6.67 6.53 -0.29
CA ASP A 80 5.30 6.02 -0.38
C ASP A 80 5.20 4.82 -1.33
N LEU A 81 5.89 4.89 -2.48
CA LEU A 81 5.98 3.78 -3.42
C LEU A 81 6.72 2.58 -2.82
N TRP A 82 7.75 2.80 -2.00
CA TRP A 82 8.41 1.71 -1.27
C TRP A 82 7.45 1.04 -0.29
N ARG A 83 6.80 1.82 0.59
CA ARG A 83 5.85 1.31 1.57
C ARG A 83 4.70 0.54 0.92
N TYR A 84 4.08 1.09 -0.12
CA TYR A 84 3.05 0.39 -0.88
C TYR A 84 3.56 -0.96 -1.40
N ALA A 85 4.79 -1.00 -1.93
CA ALA A 85 5.35 -2.22 -2.47
C ALA A 85 5.56 -3.31 -1.42
N THR A 86 6.02 -2.94 -0.22
CA THR A 86 6.43 -3.86 0.85
C THR A 86 5.32 -4.18 1.87
N GLU A 87 4.28 -3.36 1.96
CA GLU A 87 3.15 -3.54 2.88
C GLU A 87 1.92 -4.12 2.17
N GLU A 88 1.58 -3.57 0.99
CA GLU A 88 0.32 -3.87 0.30
C GLU A 88 0.49 -4.81 -0.91
N TRP A 89 1.54 -4.62 -1.72
CA TRP A 89 1.69 -5.36 -2.98
C TRP A 89 2.41 -6.71 -2.82
N LEU A 90 3.51 -6.74 -2.06
CA LEU A 90 4.28 -7.95 -1.79
C LEU A 90 4.59 -8.04 -0.29
N SER A 91 4.34 -9.20 0.30
CA SER A 91 4.69 -9.47 1.69
C SER A 91 5.24 -10.87 1.87
N LEU A 92 6.26 -11.00 2.71
CA LEU A 92 6.67 -12.29 3.26
C LEU A 92 5.96 -12.50 4.60
N ARG A 93 5.39 -13.69 4.77
CA ARG A 93 4.58 -14.03 5.95
C ARG A 93 4.95 -15.42 6.43
N THR A 94 4.99 -15.59 7.75
CA THR A 94 5.29 -16.87 8.38
C THR A 94 4.03 -17.72 8.47
N PRO A 95 3.99 -18.93 7.87
CA PRO A 95 2.82 -19.81 7.92
C PRO A 95 2.33 -20.10 9.33
N THR A 96 1.01 -20.12 9.51
CA THR A 96 0.34 -20.53 10.77
C THR A 96 -0.75 -21.55 10.47
N SER A 97 -1.44 -22.02 11.51
CA SER A 97 -2.58 -22.92 11.36
C SER A 97 -3.82 -22.27 10.72
N ASP A 98 -3.89 -20.93 10.62
CA ASP A 98 -5.01 -20.26 9.93
C ASP A 98 -4.92 -20.54 8.42
N ARG A 99 -6.02 -20.99 7.81
CA ARG A 99 -6.10 -21.27 6.36
C ARG A 99 -5.98 -20.00 5.51
N ARG A 100 -6.26 -18.82 6.07
CA ARG A 100 -6.23 -17.54 5.37
C ARG A 100 -4.83 -16.91 5.48
N GLN A 101 -4.02 -17.05 4.44
CA GLN A 101 -2.66 -16.51 4.38
C GLN A 101 -2.54 -15.02 4.69
N ARG A 102 -3.56 -14.20 4.36
CA ARG A 102 -3.58 -12.77 4.71
C ARG A 102 -3.56 -12.47 6.21
N ARG A 103 -3.91 -13.44 7.05
CA ARG A 103 -3.88 -13.33 8.52
C ARG A 103 -2.58 -13.83 9.13
N TRP A 104 -1.70 -14.41 8.32
CA TRP A 104 -0.41 -14.85 8.80
C TRP A 104 0.42 -13.64 9.23
N PRO A 105 1.17 -13.76 10.34
CA PRO A 105 2.07 -12.70 10.77
C PRO A 105 3.11 -12.42 9.69
N VAL A 106 3.58 -11.18 9.69
CA VAL A 106 4.67 -10.72 8.85
C VAL A 106 5.94 -11.41 9.32
N ASP A 107 6.74 -11.89 8.37
CA ASP A 107 8.03 -12.47 8.72
C ASP A 107 8.99 -11.39 9.27
N PRO A 108 9.76 -11.64 10.35
CA PRO A 108 10.60 -10.63 10.98
C PRO A 108 11.56 -9.91 10.02
N VAL A 109 12.18 -10.64 9.08
CA VAL A 109 13.09 -10.06 8.08
C VAL A 109 12.33 -9.07 7.18
N TRP A 110 11.07 -9.37 6.89
CA TRP A 110 10.25 -8.49 6.06
C TRP A 110 9.71 -7.29 6.82
N ASP A 111 9.57 -7.40 8.13
CA ASP A 111 9.24 -6.25 8.99
C ASP A 111 10.37 -5.21 8.96
N GLU A 112 11.62 -5.67 9.02
CA GLU A 112 12.79 -4.80 8.82
C GLU A 112 12.77 -4.12 7.45
N VAL A 113 12.48 -4.88 6.38
CA VAL A 113 12.37 -4.35 5.00
C VAL A 113 11.33 -3.23 4.89
N ARG A 114 10.18 -3.38 5.57
CA ARG A 114 9.12 -2.34 5.58
C ARG A 114 9.57 -1.08 6.31
N GLY A 115 10.42 -1.22 7.32
CA GLY A 115 10.98 -0.12 8.10
C GLY A 115 12.03 0.71 7.37
N ILE A 116 12.53 0.25 6.21
CA ILE A 116 13.58 0.95 5.47
C ILE A 116 13.08 2.30 4.93
N GLN A 117 13.83 3.36 5.27
CA GLN A 117 13.66 4.69 4.67
C GLN A 117 14.62 4.86 3.49
N ILE A 118 14.06 4.93 2.28
CA ILE A 118 14.81 5.15 1.03
C ILE A 118 14.74 6.60 0.54
N ALA A 119 13.84 7.40 1.10
CA ALA A 119 13.70 8.82 0.80
C ALA A 119 13.36 9.62 2.08
N PRO A 120 13.72 10.91 2.16
CA PRO A 120 13.67 11.69 3.40
C PRO A 120 12.25 12.02 3.89
N GLY A 121 11.23 11.85 3.04
CA GLY A 121 9.86 12.21 3.35
C GLY A 121 8.84 11.32 2.67
N MET A 122 7.60 11.48 3.09
CA MET A 122 6.42 10.84 2.50
C MET A 122 5.45 11.93 2.05
N THR A 123 4.86 11.74 0.87
CA THR A 123 3.85 12.63 0.29
C THR A 123 2.44 12.10 0.50
N GLY A 124 2.30 10.84 0.92
CA GLY A 124 1.01 10.20 1.01
C GLY A 124 0.50 9.71 -0.36
N VAL A 125 1.29 8.83 -0.94
CA VAL A 125 0.97 8.14 -2.20
C VAL A 125 -0.20 7.13 -2.15
N VAL A 126 -1.49 7.39 -2.40
CA VAL A 126 -2.50 6.27 -2.49
C VAL A 126 -2.77 5.83 -3.92
N ARG A 127 -2.79 4.50 -4.14
CA ARG A 127 -3.17 3.92 -5.42
C ARG A 127 -4.69 4.04 -5.64
N ARG A 128 -5.13 4.70 -6.72
CA ARG A 128 -6.55 4.92 -7.06
C ARG A 128 -7.43 3.67 -6.95
N ARG A 129 -6.97 2.51 -7.42
CA ARG A 129 -7.76 1.27 -7.33
C ARG A 129 -8.07 0.84 -5.90
N LEU A 130 -7.18 1.13 -4.95
CA LEU A 130 -7.46 0.88 -3.53
C LEU A 130 -8.56 1.81 -3.03
N GLN A 131 -8.49 3.09 -3.41
CA GLN A 131 -9.53 4.06 -3.09
C GLN A 131 -10.89 3.67 -3.68
N GLU A 132 -10.94 3.33 -4.98
CA GLU A 132 -12.17 2.88 -5.65
C GLU A 132 -12.75 1.61 -5.01
N ALA A 133 -11.88 0.66 -4.63
CA ALA A 133 -12.32 -0.56 -3.95
C ALA A 133 -12.88 -0.28 -2.55
N ASP A 134 -12.30 0.69 -1.82
CA ASP A 134 -12.81 1.11 -0.52
C ASP A 134 -14.13 1.88 -0.63
N GLU A 135 -14.27 2.76 -1.62
CA GLU A 135 -15.54 3.44 -1.93
C GLU A 135 -16.64 2.43 -2.25
N LEU A 136 -16.34 1.43 -3.09
CA LEU A 136 -17.31 0.38 -3.42
C LEU A 136 -17.73 -0.42 -2.17
N ARG A 137 -16.79 -0.73 -1.25
CA ARG A 137 -17.12 -1.38 0.02
C ARG A 137 -18.03 -0.51 0.90
N LEU A 138 -17.78 0.80 0.94
CA LEU A 138 -18.65 1.73 1.67
C LEU A 138 -20.06 1.76 1.07
N VAL A 139 -20.18 1.80 -0.26
CA VAL A 139 -21.48 1.75 -0.95
C VAL A 139 -22.21 0.43 -0.68
N GLN A 140 -21.51 -0.71 -0.73
CA GLN A 140 -22.11 -2.02 -0.43
C GLN A 140 -22.58 -2.12 1.03
N GLY A 141 -21.77 -1.66 1.98
CA GLY A 141 -22.15 -1.61 3.39
C GLY A 141 -23.35 -0.69 3.61
N PHE A 142 -23.33 0.50 3.01
CA PHE A 142 -24.43 1.45 3.07
C PHE A 142 -25.72 0.89 2.48
N GLN A 143 -25.67 0.26 1.30
CA GLN A 143 -26.81 -0.40 0.67
C GLN A 143 -27.46 -1.43 1.60
N GLY A 144 -26.67 -2.26 2.28
CA GLY A 144 -27.16 -3.23 3.26
C GLY A 144 -27.85 -2.59 4.47
N TYR A 145 -27.26 -1.53 5.03
CA TYR A 145 -27.85 -0.82 6.17
C TYR A 145 -29.11 -0.02 5.79
N ALA A 146 -29.08 0.68 4.66
CA ALA A 146 -30.19 1.49 4.17
C ALA A 146 -31.40 0.61 3.82
N SER A 147 -31.20 -0.49 3.10
CA SER A 147 -32.28 -1.44 2.78
C SER A 147 -32.88 -2.10 4.03
N SER A 148 -32.04 -2.45 5.02
CA SER A 148 -32.52 -3.00 6.30
C SER A 148 -33.34 -2.01 7.12
N LEU A 149 -33.03 -0.71 7.03
CA LEU A 149 -33.81 0.33 7.69
C LEU A 149 -35.12 0.59 6.92
N ALA A 150 -35.03 0.71 5.60
CA ALA A 150 -36.17 0.92 4.70
C ALA A 150 -37.24 -0.16 4.91
N ALA A 151 -36.83 -1.43 4.96
CA ALA A 151 -37.72 -2.56 5.22
C ALA A 151 -38.42 -2.48 6.59
N ARG A 152 -37.78 -1.94 7.63
CA ARG A 152 -38.40 -1.75 8.96
C ARG A 152 -39.37 -0.57 9.03
N ARG A 153 -39.22 0.38 8.12
CA ARG A 153 -40.01 1.62 8.06
C ARG A 153 -41.04 1.59 6.92
N ASP A 154 -41.16 0.46 6.23
CA ASP A 154 -42.02 0.27 5.06
C ASP A 154 -41.75 1.30 3.95
N ARG A 155 -40.46 1.62 3.74
CA ARG A 155 -40.00 2.49 2.65
C ARG A 155 -39.54 1.66 1.47
N LEU A 156 -40.05 1.98 0.28
CA LEU A 156 -39.63 1.35 -0.98
C LEU A 156 -38.68 2.25 -1.77
N GLU A 157 -38.71 3.56 -1.51
CA GLU A 157 -37.87 4.54 -2.17
C GLU A 157 -36.58 4.81 -1.41
N LEU A 158 -35.46 4.89 -2.14
CA LEU A 158 -34.15 5.17 -1.56
C LEU A 158 -34.12 6.54 -0.87
N GLY A 159 -34.78 7.55 -1.44
CA GLY A 159 -34.83 8.90 -0.89
C GLY A 159 -35.37 8.93 0.54
N ASP A 160 -36.56 8.35 0.74
CA ASP A 160 -37.20 8.22 2.05
C ASP A 160 -36.32 7.46 3.06
N ALA A 161 -35.72 6.36 2.61
CA ALA A 161 -34.82 5.57 3.46
C ALA A 161 -33.60 6.38 3.91
N MET A 162 -33.06 7.24 3.02
CA MET A 162 -31.94 8.12 3.34
C MET A 162 -32.33 9.26 4.27
N GLU A 163 -33.53 9.82 4.12
CA GLU A 163 -34.06 10.85 5.03
C GLU A 163 -34.27 10.30 6.45
N ASP A 164 -34.89 9.13 6.55
CA ASP A 164 -35.08 8.40 7.81
C ASP A 164 -33.71 8.07 8.45
N PHE A 165 -32.75 7.59 7.65
CA PHE A 165 -31.41 7.27 8.13
C PHE A 165 -30.66 8.52 8.62
N GLY A 166 -30.70 9.62 7.86
CA GLY A 166 -30.05 10.88 8.22
C GLY A 166 -30.59 11.42 9.54
N SER A 167 -31.91 11.42 9.69
CA SER A 167 -32.59 11.84 10.93
C SER A 167 -32.20 10.99 12.13
N LEU A 168 -32.11 9.67 11.97
CA LEU A 168 -31.70 8.75 13.04
C LEU A 168 -30.22 8.90 13.39
N LEU A 169 -29.35 9.05 12.40
CA LEU A 169 -27.92 9.24 12.59
C LEU A 169 -27.64 10.54 13.35
N GLN A 170 -28.33 11.63 12.99
CA GLN A 170 -28.19 12.91 13.68
C GLN A 170 -28.54 12.79 15.17
N ARG A 171 -29.70 12.23 15.49
CA ARG A 171 -30.12 12.01 16.89
C ARG A 171 -29.14 11.10 17.64
N TYR A 172 -28.62 10.07 16.98
CA TYR A 172 -27.62 9.16 17.56
C TYR A 172 -26.32 9.89 17.89
N LEU A 173 -25.82 10.72 16.98
CA LEU A 173 -24.60 11.50 17.18
C LEU A 173 -24.77 12.53 18.32
N GLU A 174 -25.91 13.24 18.34
CA GLU A 174 -26.27 14.17 19.41
C GLU A 174 -26.30 13.45 20.78
N PHE A 175 -26.98 12.31 20.86
CA PHE A 175 -27.03 11.50 22.09
C PHE A 175 -25.63 11.03 22.55
N ARG A 176 -24.72 10.77 21.60
CA ARG A 176 -23.33 10.36 21.91
C ARG A 176 -22.39 11.54 22.13
N GLY A 177 -22.86 12.79 22.07
CA GLY A 177 -22.05 13.99 22.18
C GLY A 177 -21.01 14.10 21.05
N ARG A 178 -21.35 13.64 19.85
CA ARG A 178 -20.45 13.61 18.69
C ARG A 178 -20.99 14.49 17.58
N GLU A 179 -20.08 15.08 16.80
CA GLU A 179 -20.40 15.84 15.59
C GLU A 179 -19.95 15.05 14.36
N PHE A 180 -20.80 15.04 13.34
CA PHE A 180 -20.48 14.38 12.07
C PHE A 180 -19.21 14.97 11.44
N THR A 181 -19.06 16.30 11.45
CA THR A 181 -17.88 17.00 10.94
C THR A 181 -16.59 16.51 11.61
N LYS A 182 -16.56 16.39 12.94
CA LYS A 182 -15.39 15.87 13.68
C LYS A 182 -15.07 14.42 13.32
N GLU A 183 -16.09 13.58 13.13
CA GLU A 183 -15.94 12.20 12.68
C GLU A 183 -15.34 12.12 11.27
N VAL A 184 -15.77 12.99 10.36
CA VAL A 184 -15.23 13.11 8.99
C VAL A 184 -13.78 13.61 9.02
N THR A 185 -13.49 14.72 9.69
CA THR A 185 -12.12 15.27 9.78
C THR A 185 -11.14 14.27 10.39
N ARG A 186 -11.57 13.50 11.40
CA ARG A 186 -10.77 12.41 11.98
C ARG A 186 -10.48 11.27 10.98
N LYS A 187 -11.43 10.94 10.10
CA LYS A 187 -11.22 9.93 9.05
C LYS A 187 -10.34 10.47 7.92
N GLN A 188 -10.54 11.73 7.54
CA GLN A 188 -9.71 12.44 6.58
C GLN A 188 -8.26 12.58 7.06
N SER A 189 -8.01 12.88 8.34
CA SER A 189 -6.64 12.97 8.87
C SER A 189 -5.89 11.63 8.86
N ARG A 190 -6.61 10.51 9.00
CA ARG A 190 -6.06 9.16 8.81
C ARG A 190 -5.74 8.85 7.35
N GLN A 191 -6.50 9.43 6.41
CA GLN A 191 -6.21 9.35 4.98
C GLN A 191 -5.08 10.31 4.57
N LEU A 192 -4.96 11.49 5.18
CA LEU A 192 -3.92 12.50 4.95
C LEU A 192 -2.54 12.08 5.50
N GLY A 193 -2.47 11.21 6.51
CA GLY A 193 -1.23 10.47 6.83
C GLY A 193 -0.75 9.56 5.69
N VAL A 194 -1.58 9.42 4.65
CA VAL A 194 -1.32 8.75 3.38
C VAL A 194 -1.70 9.67 2.21
N THR A 195 -1.90 10.99 2.35
CA THR A 195 -2.07 11.96 1.21
C THR A 195 -1.60 13.39 1.49
N ALA A 196 -0.59 13.61 2.34
CA ALA A 196 -0.07 14.95 2.63
C ALA A 196 1.03 15.39 1.64
N HIS A 197 0.60 15.91 0.50
CA HIS A 197 1.21 17.11 -0.08
C HIS A 197 0.06 18.07 -0.41
N VAL A 198 -0.25 18.95 0.54
CA VAL A 198 -0.84 20.24 0.20
C VAL A 198 0.35 21.18 0.12
N ASP A 199 0.69 21.60 -1.09
CA ASP A 199 1.56 22.77 -1.26
C ASP A 199 0.86 23.94 -0.60
N ASP A 200 1.38 24.36 0.56
CA ASP A 200 1.12 25.65 1.16
C ASP A 200 2.45 26.39 1.14
N ASP A 201 2.79 26.99 0.00
CA ASP A 201 3.36 28.34 -0.11
C ASP A 201 3.83 28.65 -1.54
N ARG A 202 3.26 29.74 -2.08
CA ARG A 202 3.84 30.75 -3.00
C ARG A 202 4.39 30.36 -4.37
#